data_AF-A0A1I4E5J6-F1
#
_entry.id   AF-A0A1I4E5J6-F1
#
_cell.length_a   1.000
_cell.length_b   1.000
_cell.length_c   1.000
_cell.angle_alpha   90.00
_cell.angle_beta   90.00
_cell.angle_gamma   90.00
#
_symmetry.space_group_name_H-M   'P 1'
#
loop_
_entity.id
_entity.type
_entity.pdbx_description
1 polymer ?
#
loop_
_entity_poly.entity_id
_entity_poly.type
_entity_poly.pdbx_seq_one_letter_code
_entity_poly.pdbx_strand_id
1 'polypeptide(L)'
;MKLDEDFDEIVNYTHWRNWYADWDILRNIYKAYPDSYSVLTPFAYAYLEEIIRSTTSEYGMEVFDESGKPKKRKVGIKLIKLAIEENIKTKPEYAAALEDIKRYFLPSQKSDRGENRNSVVHGYMHSGYWNRESFEKLVHDIALISKYAGF
;
A
#
# COMPACT_ATOMS: atom_id res chain seq x y z
N MET A 1 -12.60 -5.83 13.60
CA MET A 1 -12.44 -5.81 12.14
C MET A 1 -13.76 -6.24 11.53
N LYS A 2 -14.33 -5.41 10.67
CA LYS A 2 -15.55 -5.74 9.93
C LYS A 2 -15.24 -5.46 8.47
N LEU A 3 -14.86 -6.51 7.75
CA LEU A 3 -14.25 -6.40 6.42
C LEU A 3 -15.13 -5.63 5.42
N ASP A 4 -16.45 -5.75 5.52
CA ASP A 4 -17.37 -4.97 4.68
C ASP A 4 -17.28 -3.46 4.94
N GLU A 5 -17.15 -3.05 6.21
CA GLU A 5 -16.95 -1.64 6.58
C GLU A 5 -15.57 -1.16 6.10
N ASP A 6 -14.54 -2.01 6.17
CA ASP A 6 -13.21 -1.71 5.65
C ASP A 6 -13.24 -1.49 4.12
N PHE A 7 -13.96 -2.33 3.37
CA PHE A 7 -14.14 -2.13 1.93
C PHE A 7 -14.88 -0.84 1.61
N ASP A 8 -15.98 -0.57 2.33
CA ASP A 8 -16.77 0.65 2.11
C ASP A 8 -15.93 1.90 2.41
N GLU A 9 -15.12 1.90 3.47
CA GLU A 9 -14.18 2.99 3.79
C GLU A 9 -13.17 3.21 2.66
N ILE A 10 -12.56 2.15 2.13
CA ILE A 10 -11.61 2.27 1.01
C ILE A 10 -12.28 2.87 -0.22
N VAL A 11 -13.45 2.35 -0.58
CA VAL A 11 -14.23 2.79 -1.75
C VAL A 11 -14.65 4.25 -1.63
N ASN A 12 -15.00 4.71 -0.43
CA ASN A 12 -15.41 6.10 -0.17
C ASN A 12 -14.30 7.12 -0.43
N TYR A 13 -13.04 6.73 -0.22
CA TYR A 13 -11.89 7.63 -0.35
C TYR A 13 -11.00 7.34 -1.55
N THR A 14 -11.28 6.31 -2.34
CA THR A 14 -10.47 5.97 -3.50
C THR A 14 -10.75 6.86 -4.71
N HIS A 15 -9.76 7.06 -5.58
CA HIS A 15 -9.96 7.88 -6.77
C HIS A 15 -10.95 7.20 -7.71
N TRP A 16 -12.09 7.86 -7.95
CA TRP A 16 -13.23 7.26 -8.64
C TRP A 16 -12.91 6.76 -10.06
N ARG A 17 -11.98 7.41 -10.79
CA ARG A 17 -11.58 6.94 -12.13
C ARG A 17 -10.53 5.85 -12.14
N ASN A 18 -9.66 5.84 -11.13
CA ASN A 18 -8.43 5.05 -11.20
C ASN A 18 -8.53 3.76 -10.41
N TRP A 19 -9.32 3.74 -9.34
CA TRP A 19 -9.24 2.70 -8.33
C TRP A 19 -10.59 2.20 -7.81
N TYR A 20 -11.67 3.00 -7.92
CA TYR A 20 -13.00 2.59 -7.44
C TYR A 20 -13.47 1.28 -8.07
N ALA A 21 -13.39 1.17 -9.40
CA ALA A 21 -13.84 -0.02 -10.11
C ALA A 21 -13.03 -1.26 -9.69
N ASP A 22 -11.72 -1.09 -9.47
CA ASP A 22 -10.84 -2.20 -9.07
C ASP A 22 -11.15 -2.69 -7.66
N TRP A 23 -11.40 -1.77 -6.71
CA TRP A 23 -11.80 -2.14 -5.35
C TRP A 23 -13.17 -2.79 -5.29
N ASP A 24 -14.12 -2.32 -6.10
CA ASP A 24 -15.45 -2.95 -6.20
C ASP A 24 -15.34 -4.37 -6.78
N ILE A 25 -14.53 -4.56 -7.83
CA ILE A 25 -14.25 -5.89 -8.40
C ILE A 25 -13.56 -6.79 -7.37
N LEU A 26 -12.53 -6.29 -6.68
CA LEU A 26 -11.83 -7.05 -5.64
C LEU A 26 -12.78 -7.51 -4.54
N ARG A 27 -13.65 -6.62 -4.03
CA ARG A 27 -14.67 -6.93 -3.05
C ARG A 27 -15.59 -8.05 -3.56
N ASN A 28 -16.07 -7.92 -4.79
CA ASN A 28 -16.98 -8.90 -5.39
C ASN A 28 -16.33 -10.27 -5.59
N ILE A 29 -15.07 -10.31 -6.03
CA ILE A 29 -14.29 -11.55 -6.15
C ILE A 29 -14.11 -12.19 -4.77
N TYR A 30 -13.71 -11.41 -3.76
CA TYR A 30 -13.46 -11.94 -2.43
C TYR A 30 -14.73 -12.50 -1.78
N LYS A 31 -15.88 -11.83 -1.96
CA LYS A 31 -17.17 -12.31 -1.48
C LYS A 31 -17.61 -13.61 -2.17
N ALA A 32 -17.40 -13.71 -3.48
CA ALA A 32 -17.75 -14.90 -4.25
C ALA A 32 -16.79 -16.07 -3.96
N TYR A 33 -15.51 -15.78 -3.74
CA TYR A 33 -14.44 -16.76 -3.57
C TYR A 33 -13.54 -16.34 -2.40
N PRO A 34 -13.87 -16.69 -1.14
CA PRO A 34 -13.07 -16.29 0.02
C PRO A 34 -11.60 -16.76 0.00
N ASP A 35 -11.30 -17.84 -0.73
CA ASP A 35 -9.93 -18.37 -0.90
C ASP A 35 -9.11 -17.60 -1.95
N SER A 36 -9.71 -16.60 -2.61
CA SER A 36 -9.03 -15.74 -3.59
C SER A 36 -8.02 -14.77 -2.96
N TYR A 37 -7.90 -14.72 -1.62
CA TYR A 37 -7.03 -13.79 -0.90
C TYR A 37 -5.61 -13.72 -1.49
N SER A 38 -5.01 -14.87 -1.83
CA SER A 38 -3.62 -14.90 -2.34
C SER A 38 -3.46 -14.24 -3.71
N VAL A 39 -4.51 -14.23 -4.53
CA VAL A 39 -4.58 -13.59 -5.85
C VAL A 39 -4.85 -12.08 -5.71
N LEU A 40 -5.59 -11.68 -4.68
CA LEU A 40 -5.99 -10.30 -4.43
C LEU A 40 -4.94 -9.50 -3.63
N THR A 41 -4.15 -10.16 -2.78
CA THR A 41 -3.11 -9.54 -1.96
C THR A 41 -2.11 -8.69 -2.76
N PRO A 42 -1.58 -9.13 -3.92
CA PRO A 42 -0.66 -8.31 -4.71
C PRO A 42 -1.26 -6.96 -5.14
N PHE A 43 -2.55 -6.95 -5.51
CA PHE A 43 -3.25 -5.71 -5.83
C PHE A 43 -3.37 -4.81 -4.59
N ALA A 44 -3.78 -5.37 -3.45
CA ALA A 44 -3.92 -4.61 -2.21
C ALA A 44 -2.59 -3.94 -1.80
N TYR A 45 -1.44 -4.62 -1.99
CA TYR A 45 -0.12 -4.01 -1.77
C TYR A 45 0.19 -2.89 -2.74
N ALA A 46 -0.11 -3.05 -4.03
CA ALA A 46 0.11 -2.01 -5.03
C ALA A 46 -0.71 -0.76 -4.69
N TYR A 47 -1.95 -0.93 -4.26
CA TYR A 47 -2.81 0.17 -3.84
C TYR A 47 -2.32 0.83 -2.53
N LEU A 48 -1.86 0.04 -1.55
CA LEU A 48 -1.25 0.58 -0.34
C LEU A 48 -0.05 1.50 -0.68
N GLU A 49 0.82 1.05 -1.59
CA GLU A 49 1.95 1.85 -2.06
C GLU A 49 1.50 3.13 -2.76
N GLU A 50 0.42 3.09 -3.54
CA GLU A 50 -0.14 4.25 -4.21
C GLU A 50 -0.74 5.26 -3.22
N ILE A 51 -1.54 4.82 -2.23
CA ILE A 51 -2.07 5.73 -1.19
C ILE A 51 -0.90 6.43 -0.51
N ILE A 52 0.09 5.68 -0.03
CA ILE A 52 1.22 6.27 0.69
C ILE A 52 1.92 7.28 -0.21
N ARG A 53 2.17 6.94 -1.48
CA ARG A 53 2.83 7.83 -2.43
C ARG A 53 2.03 9.09 -2.72
N SER A 54 0.71 9.00 -2.82
CA SER A 54 -0.19 10.14 -3.04
C SER A 54 -0.06 11.23 -1.96
N THR A 55 0.40 10.85 -0.77
CA THR A 55 0.65 11.77 0.34
C THR A 55 2.05 12.37 0.36
N THR A 56 2.86 12.13 -0.67
CA THR A 56 4.25 12.60 -0.74
C THR A 56 4.47 13.58 -1.88
N SER A 57 5.56 14.34 -1.78
CA SER A 57 6.04 15.22 -2.83
C SER A 57 6.46 14.49 -4.12
N GLU A 58 6.54 13.16 -4.12
CA GLU A 58 6.90 12.35 -5.30
C GLU A 58 5.69 11.82 -6.07
N TYR A 59 4.47 12.20 -5.68
CA TYR A 59 3.25 11.84 -6.40
C TYR A 59 3.14 12.55 -7.76
N GLY A 60 2.73 11.84 -8.81
CA GLY A 60 2.38 12.43 -10.11
C GLY A 60 3.51 13.14 -10.87
N MET A 61 4.75 13.17 -10.36
CA MET A 61 5.85 13.96 -10.93
C MET A 61 7.08 13.11 -11.23
N GLU A 62 7.78 13.44 -12.31
CA GLU A 62 9.15 12.96 -12.52
C GLU A 62 10.06 13.63 -11.49
N VAL A 63 10.84 12.83 -10.76
CA VAL A 63 11.76 13.37 -9.75
C VAL A 63 13.08 13.62 -10.45
N PHE A 64 13.60 14.83 -10.38
CA PHE A 64 14.92 15.18 -10.91
C PHE A 64 15.90 15.50 -9.78
N ASP A 65 17.20 15.33 -10.03
CA ASP A 65 18.24 15.86 -9.17
C ASP A 65 18.52 17.36 -9.45
N GLU A 66 19.40 17.96 -8.66
CA GLU A 66 19.80 19.37 -8.78
C GLU A 66 20.41 19.71 -10.16
N SER A 67 20.86 18.70 -10.91
CA SER A 67 21.41 18.83 -12.26
C SER A 67 20.38 18.57 -13.37
N GLY A 68 19.11 18.34 -13.02
CA GLY A 68 18.03 18.07 -13.97
C GLY A 68 18.01 16.63 -14.50
N LYS A 69 18.73 15.68 -13.87
CA LYS A 69 18.70 14.27 -14.29
C LYS A 69 17.61 13.50 -13.57
N PRO A 70 16.94 12.53 -14.24
CA PRO A 70 15.95 11.68 -13.60
C PRO A 70 16.51 10.94 -12.37
N LYS A 71 15.87 11.16 -11.24
CA LYS A 71 16.16 10.52 -9.96
C LYS A 71 15.17 9.37 -9.75
N LYS A 72 15.69 8.25 -9.24
CA LYS A 72 14.84 7.12 -8.84
C LYS A 72 13.91 7.55 -7.70
N ARG A 73 12.61 7.33 -7.89
CA ARG A 73 11.59 7.51 -6.84
C ARG A 73 11.91 6.66 -5.62
N LYS A 74 11.52 7.13 -4.44
CA LYS A 74 11.59 6.37 -3.21
C LYS A 74 10.53 5.27 -3.23
N VAL A 75 10.95 4.07 -2.88
CA VAL A 75 10.16 2.83 -2.90
C VAL A 75 10.44 2.05 -1.61
N GLY A 76 9.56 1.10 -1.28
CA GLY A 76 9.70 0.28 -0.09
C GLY A 76 9.80 1.12 1.18
N ILE A 77 10.75 0.77 2.07
CA ILE A 77 10.96 1.51 3.32
C ILE A 77 11.31 2.99 3.12
N LYS A 78 11.87 3.38 1.96
CA LYS A 78 12.20 4.79 1.68
C LYS A 78 10.94 5.61 1.39
N LEU A 79 9.92 4.99 0.79
CA LEU A 79 8.64 5.65 0.53
C LEU A 79 7.94 5.97 1.85
N ILE A 80 7.82 4.99 2.74
CA ILE A 80 7.08 5.20 3.99
C ILE A 80 7.79 6.19 4.91
N LYS A 81 9.13 6.18 4.95
CA LYS A 81 9.90 7.21 5.67
C LYS A 81 9.61 8.60 5.14
N LEU A 82 9.59 8.78 3.81
CA LEU A 82 9.25 10.06 3.20
C LEU A 82 7.84 10.53 3.59
N ALA A 83 6.86 9.63 3.50
CA ALA A 83 5.48 9.96 3.85
C ALA A 83 5.33 10.36 5.33
N ILE A 84 6.02 9.67 6.25
CA ILE A 84 6.05 10.04 7.68
C ILE A 84 6.70 11.42 7.86
N GLU A 85 7.89 11.63 7.29
CA GLU A 85 8.64 12.88 7.42
C GLU A 85 7.84 14.10 6.93
N GLU A 86 7.15 13.97 5.80
CA GLU A 86 6.37 15.06 5.19
C GLU A 86 5.03 15.33 5.89
N ASN A 87 4.45 14.33 6.57
CA ASN A 87 3.11 14.44 7.17
C ASN A 87 3.11 14.53 8.71
N ILE A 88 4.23 14.30 9.41
CA ILE A 88 4.26 14.26 10.89
C ILE A 88 3.73 15.54 11.57
N LYS A 89 3.88 16.70 10.93
CA LYS A 89 3.42 18.00 11.47
C LYS A 89 1.98 18.33 11.10
N THR A 90 1.50 17.86 9.95
CA THR A 90 0.22 18.26 9.36
C THR A 90 -0.86 17.21 9.57
N LYS A 91 -0.50 15.93 9.63
CA LYS A 91 -1.38 14.77 9.80
C LYS A 91 -0.73 13.77 10.79
N PRO A 92 -0.57 14.13 12.08
CA PRO A 92 0.15 13.30 13.03
C PRO A 92 -0.49 11.91 13.23
N GLU A 93 -1.81 11.79 13.13
CA GLU A 93 -2.52 10.50 13.23
C GLU A 93 -2.20 9.60 12.02
N TYR A 94 -2.07 10.18 10.83
CA TYR A 94 -1.64 9.44 9.65
C TYR A 94 -0.19 8.97 9.78
N ALA A 95 0.71 9.87 10.22
CA ALA A 95 2.11 9.51 10.45
C ALA A 95 2.27 8.40 11.50
N ALA A 96 1.46 8.41 12.56
CA ALA A 96 1.42 7.34 13.55
C ALA A 96 0.92 6.00 12.94
N ALA A 97 -0.16 6.03 12.15
CA ALA A 97 -0.65 4.84 11.46
C ALA A 97 0.39 4.26 10.47
N LEU A 98 1.17 5.13 9.81
CA LEU A 98 2.25 4.69 8.93
C LEU A 98 3.39 3.97 9.67
N GLU A 99 3.71 4.35 10.91
CA GLU A 99 4.72 3.61 11.69
C GLU A 99 4.28 2.16 11.96
N ASP A 100 2.98 1.93 12.19
CA ASP A 100 2.44 0.57 12.31
C ASP A 100 2.50 -0.17 10.97
N ILE A 101 2.05 0.46 9.88
CA ILE A 101 2.00 -0.09 8.52
C ILE A 101 3.38 -0.41 7.95
N LYS A 102 4.44 0.23 8.47
CA LYS A 102 5.84 0.00 8.09
C LYS A 102 6.29 -1.44 8.11
N ARG A 103 5.64 -2.30 8.91
CA ARG A 103 5.86 -3.76 8.91
C ARG A 103 5.74 -4.39 7.52
N TYR A 104 4.92 -3.83 6.63
CA TYR A 104 4.74 -4.30 5.27
C TYR A 104 5.93 -3.97 4.36
N PHE A 105 6.74 -2.99 4.73
CA PHE A 105 7.87 -2.50 3.94
C PHE A 105 9.22 -2.94 4.50
N LEU A 106 9.21 -3.87 5.46
CA LEU A 106 10.44 -4.40 6.03
C LEU A 106 11.29 -5.06 4.93
N PRO A 107 12.62 -4.87 4.99
CA PRO A 107 13.51 -5.46 4.01
C PRO A 107 13.48 -6.98 4.14
N SER A 108 13.57 -7.66 3.00
CA SER A 108 13.82 -9.10 2.97
C SER A 108 15.16 -9.43 3.63
N GLN A 109 15.26 -10.60 4.26
CA GLN A 109 16.51 -11.09 4.81
C GLN A 109 17.43 -11.63 3.70
N LYS A 110 18.73 -11.73 3.99
CA LYS A 110 19.72 -12.30 3.05
C LYS A 110 19.42 -13.75 2.64
N SER A 111 18.61 -14.46 3.42
CA SER A 111 18.13 -15.81 3.13
C SER A 111 17.02 -15.86 2.09
N ASP A 112 16.36 -14.74 1.79
CA ASP A 112 15.22 -14.68 0.89
C ASP A 112 15.73 -14.64 -0.56
N ARG A 113 15.42 -15.67 -1.36
CA ARG A 113 15.91 -15.86 -2.74
C ARG A 113 14.83 -15.48 -3.76
N GLY A 114 15.14 -14.66 -4.78
CA GLY A 114 14.22 -14.29 -5.88
C GLY A 114 14.50 -12.94 -6.55
N GLU A 115 13.87 -12.65 -7.69
CA GLU A 115 13.92 -11.33 -8.37
C GLU A 115 13.13 -10.26 -7.60
N ASN A 116 13.70 -9.05 -7.51
CA ASN A 116 13.43 -8.08 -6.46
C ASN A 116 12.56 -6.90 -6.92
N ARG A 117 11.27 -6.90 -6.58
CA ARG A 117 10.50 -5.64 -6.55
C ARG A 117 10.89 -4.81 -5.32
N ASN A 118 12.07 -4.19 -5.34
CA ASN A 118 12.55 -3.22 -4.35
C ASN A 118 12.92 -3.75 -2.94
N SER A 119 13.22 -5.04 -2.81
CA SER A 119 13.74 -5.63 -1.58
C SER A 119 12.80 -5.61 -0.36
N VAL A 120 11.47 -5.61 -0.56
CA VAL A 120 10.45 -5.68 0.51
C VAL A 120 9.84 -7.08 0.62
N VAL A 121 9.50 -7.53 1.83
CA VAL A 121 9.04 -8.93 2.10
C VAL A 121 7.89 -9.37 1.19
N HIS A 122 6.88 -8.51 0.96
CA HIS A 122 5.76 -8.86 0.07
C HIS A 122 6.16 -8.99 -1.41
N GLY A 123 7.30 -8.44 -1.80
CA GLY A 123 7.90 -8.61 -3.13
C GLY A 123 8.63 -9.95 -3.32
N TYR A 124 8.93 -10.70 -2.25
CA TYR A 124 9.53 -12.05 -2.29
C TYR A 124 8.57 -13.16 -1.92
N MET A 125 7.51 -12.82 -1.18
CA MET A 125 6.62 -13.81 -0.60
C MET A 125 5.84 -14.53 -1.69
N HIS A 126 6.12 -15.83 -1.86
CA HIS A 126 5.36 -16.69 -2.75
C HIS A 126 3.89 -16.71 -2.33
N SER A 127 2.98 -16.79 -3.32
CA SER A 127 1.54 -16.65 -3.07
C SER A 127 0.99 -17.62 -2.02
N GLY A 128 1.57 -18.81 -1.93
CA GLY A 128 1.23 -19.83 -0.93
C GLY A 128 1.55 -19.48 0.53
N TYR A 129 2.28 -18.39 0.80
CA TYR A 129 2.54 -17.91 2.17
C TYR A 129 1.58 -16.79 2.60
N TRP A 130 0.77 -16.25 1.68
CA TRP A 130 -0.34 -15.40 2.06
C TRP A 130 -1.42 -16.27 2.68
N ASN A 131 -2.04 -15.78 3.73
CA ASN A 131 -3.23 -16.39 4.32
C ASN A 131 -4.34 -15.35 4.40
N ARG A 132 -5.55 -15.84 4.68
CA ARG A 132 -6.74 -15.02 4.78
C ARG A 132 -6.57 -13.89 5.79
N GLU A 133 -6.05 -14.19 6.97
CA GLU A 133 -5.93 -13.24 8.08
C GLU A 133 -4.98 -12.08 7.73
N SER A 134 -3.85 -12.39 7.07
CA SER A 134 -2.91 -11.36 6.62
C SER A 134 -3.49 -10.47 5.53
N PHE A 135 -4.28 -11.03 4.61
CA PHE A 135 -4.98 -10.26 3.59
C PHE A 135 -6.06 -9.35 4.19
N GLU A 136 -6.95 -9.89 5.02
CA GLU A 136 -8.00 -9.10 5.67
C GLU A 136 -7.39 -8.00 6.55
N LYS A 137 -6.30 -8.31 7.25
CA LYS A 137 -5.55 -7.32 8.01
C LYS A 137 -4.97 -6.22 7.11
N LEU A 138 -4.39 -6.57 5.96
CA LEU A 138 -3.90 -5.59 4.99
C LEU A 138 -5.03 -4.68 4.50
N VAL A 139 -6.19 -5.23 4.17
CA VAL A 139 -7.38 -4.45 3.79
C VAL A 139 -7.78 -3.49 4.91
N HIS A 140 -7.85 -3.98 6.15
CA HIS A 140 -8.16 -3.13 7.30
C HIS A 140 -7.15 -1.99 7.49
N ASP A 141 -5.85 -2.27 7.37
CA ASP A 141 -4.83 -1.23 7.50
C ASP A 141 -4.88 -0.20 6.35
N ILE A 142 -5.25 -0.63 5.14
CA ILE A 142 -5.51 0.28 4.01
C ILE A 142 -6.72 1.17 4.33
N ALA A 143 -7.81 0.60 4.85
CA ALA A 143 -9.00 1.36 5.23
C ALA A 143 -8.68 2.45 6.26
N LEU A 144 -7.88 2.14 7.29
CA LEU A 144 -7.46 3.10 8.32
C LEU A 144 -6.77 4.36 7.77
N ILE A 145 -6.05 4.23 6.66
CA ILE A 145 -5.33 5.35 6.04
C ILE A 145 -6.00 5.93 4.81
N SER A 146 -7.09 5.33 4.30
CA SER A 146 -7.69 5.70 3.02
C SER A 146 -8.16 7.16 2.99
N LYS A 147 -8.70 7.66 4.10
CA LYS A 147 -9.12 9.07 4.25
C LYS A 147 -8.00 10.12 4.09
N TYR A 148 -6.73 9.71 4.10
CA TYR A 148 -5.59 10.60 3.93
C TYR A 148 -5.05 10.64 2.50
N ALA A 149 -5.62 9.84 1.59
CA ALA A 149 -5.23 9.80 0.19
C ALA A 149 -5.16 11.21 -0.42
N GLY A 150 -4.13 11.45 -1.24
CA GLY A 150 -3.79 12.76 -1.80
C GLY A 150 -4.19 12.94 -3.26
N PHE A 151 -5.18 12.17 -3.73
CA PHE A 151 -5.71 12.23 -5.10
C PHE A 151 -7.16 12.70 -5.15
#